data_AF-A0AAD7DWC4-F1
#
_entry.id   AF-A0AAD7DWC4-F1
#
_cell.length_a   1.000
_cell.length_b   1.000
_cell.length_c   1.000
_cell.angle_alpha   90.00
_cell.angle_beta   90.00
_cell.angle_gamma   90.00
#
_symmetry.space_group_name_H-M   'P 1'
#
loop_
_entity.id
_entity.type
_entity.pdbx_description
1 polymer ?
#
loop_
_entity_poly.entity_id
_entity_poly.type
_entity_poly.pdbx_seq_one_letter_code
_entity_poly.pdbx_strand_id
1 'polypeptide(L)'
;RPQPVLPKGDPILDEMCEAAMASKQTPAEKIEALYGKVLINTPPIMVYTDGSCYNNGKPDARAGAGIIWGDNSPQNQALRVPGPGQSNNCGEIYAVLSAVLHANPSRTLHIYTDSEYVIRHACYWVGTNADLGWNCANGDILRDLILLLAERHAPTRFIWIPAHTGNVRGDAADEAAKAG
;
A
#
# COMPACT_ATOMS: atom_id res chain seq x y z
N ARG A 1 0.79 22.31 9.09
CA ARG A 1 2.12 22.64 8.52
C ARG A 1 2.04 22.43 7.02
N PRO A 2 2.56 23.33 6.17
CA PRO A 2 2.62 23.04 4.74
C PRO A 2 3.51 21.81 4.53
N GLN A 3 3.03 20.84 3.75
CA GLN A 3 3.80 19.66 3.40
C GLN A 3 4.95 20.09 2.46
N PRO A 4 6.19 19.61 2.64
CA PRO A 4 7.26 19.89 1.70
C PRO A 4 6.91 19.25 0.35
N VAL A 5 6.86 20.05 -0.71
CA VAL A 5 6.79 19.54 -2.09
C VAL A 5 8.19 19.04 -2.44
N LEU A 6 8.32 17.73 -2.65
CA LEU A 6 9.58 17.11 -3.03
C LEU A 6 9.86 17.38 -4.51
N PRO A 7 11.07 17.82 -4.87
CA PRO A 7 11.45 17.91 -6.27
C PRO A 7 11.59 16.50 -6.86
N LYS A 8 11.13 16.33 -8.10
CA LYS A 8 11.22 15.06 -8.84
C LYS A 8 12.70 14.71 -9.05
N GLY A 9 13.12 13.56 -8.52
CA GLY A 9 14.48 13.01 -8.70
C GLY A 9 15.51 13.44 -7.67
N ASP A 10 15.09 13.76 -6.44
CA ASP A 10 16.01 14.16 -5.36
C ASP A 10 16.85 12.96 -4.85
N PRO A 11 18.20 13.05 -4.81
CA PRO A 11 19.09 12.00 -4.28
C PRO A 11 18.83 11.67 -2.81
N ILE A 12 18.04 12.50 -2.11
CA ILE A 12 17.59 12.26 -0.74
C ILE A 12 16.95 10.88 -0.56
N LEU A 13 16.17 10.38 -1.53
CA LEU A 13 15.58 9.04 -1.41
C LEU A 13 16.62 7.92 -1.52
N ASP A 14 17.64 8.10 -2.36
CA ASP A 14 18.74 7.16 -2.53
C ASP A 14 19.67 7.19 -1.30
N GLU A 15 20.03 8.37 -0.79
CA GLU A 15 20.81 8.53 0.45
C GLU A 15 20.04 8.02 1.69
N MET A 16 18.72 8.17 1.73
CA MET A 16 17.88 7.63 2.80
C MET A 16 17.74 6.10 2.73
N CYS A 17 17.71 5.54 1.52
CA CYS A 17 17.84 4.11 1.30
C CYS A 17 19.21 3.63 1.79
N GLU A 18 20.30 4.29 1.39
CA GLU A 18 21.65 3.98 1.84
C GLU A 18 21.81 4.10 3.36
N ALA A 19 21.22 5.11 4.00
CA ALA A 19 21.23 5.26 5.46
C ALA A 19 20.42 4.17 6.18
N ALA A 20 19.30 3.72 5.59
CA ALA A 20 18.55 2.56 6.09
C ALA A 20 19.35 1.26 5.95
N MET A 21 20.16 1.14 4.90
CA MET A 21 21.06 0.01 4.60
C MET A 21 22.38 0.06 5.40
N ALA A 22 22.83 1.24 5.84
CA ALA A 22 24.03 1.47 6.67
C ALA A 22 23.82 1.13 8.16
N SER A 23 22.59 0.76 8.53
CA SER A 23 22.27 0.20 9.83
C SER A 23 22.92 -1.17 10.01
N LYS A 24 23.40 -1.49 11.21
CA LYS A 24 24.09 -2.76 11.53
C LYS A 24 23.23 -4.03 11.36
N GLN A 25 21.95 -3.88 11.06
CA GLN A 25 21.06 -4.96 10.66
C GLN A 25 20.91 -4.92 9.14
N THR A 26 21.08 -6.06 8.50
CA THR A 26 20.82 -6.19 7.06
C THR A 26 19.37 -5.81 6.75
N PRO A 27 19.09 -5.30 5.54
CA PRO A 27 17.71 -5.00 5.12
C PRO A 27 16.78 -6.20 5.26
N ALA A 28 17.32 -7.41 5.06
CA ALA A 28 16.62 -8.66 5.26
C ALA A 28 16.21 -8.88 6.74
N GLU A 29 17.09 -8.58 7.70
CA GLU A 29 16.80 -8.70 9.14
C GLU A 29 15.75 -7.68 9.61
N LYS A 30 15.78 -6.45 9.07
CA LYS A 30 14.75 -5.44 9.38
C LYS A 30 13.40 -5.80 8.79
N ILE A 31 13.39 -6.30 7.56
CA ILE A 31 12.18 -6.80 6.89
C ILE A 31 11.63 -8.02 7.66
N GLU A 32 12.48 -8.95 8.09
CA GLU A 32 12.07 -10.09 8.93
C GLU A 32 11.52 -9.64 10.29
N ALA A 33 12.10 -8.60 10.90
CA ALA A 33 11.59 -8.04 12.14
C ALA A 33 10.22 -7.33 11.99
N LEU A 34 9.97 -6.71 10.83
CA LEU A 34 8.73 -5.98 10.53
C LEU A 34 7.59 -6.88 10.03
N TYR A 35 7.93 -7.88 9.21
CA TYR A 35 6.95 -8.69 8.47
C TYR A 35 7.03 -10.20 8.79
N GLY A 36 7.89 -10.61 9.72
CA GLY A 36 8.09 -12.01 10.08
C GLY A 36 9.02 -12.78 9.16
N LYS A 37 9.30 -14.03 9.54
CA LYS A 37 10.22 -14.92 8.82
C LYS A 37 9.55 -15.47 7.56
N VAL A 38 10.18 -15.25 6.40
CA VAL A 38 9.76 -15.84 5.12
C VAL A 38 10.05 -17.35 5.14
N LEU A 39 9.01 -18.17 5.17
CA LEU A 39 9.17 -19.63 5.27
C LEU A 39 9.11 -20.34 3.90
N ILE A 40 8.47 -19.72 2.91
CA ILE A 40 8.21 -20.33 1.59
C ILE A 40 8.37 -19.26 0.50
N ASN A 41 9.11 -19.57 -0.57
CA ASN A 41 9.21 -18.73 -1.76
C ASN A 41 8.47 -19.40 -2.92
N THR A 42 7.39 -18.76 -3.41
CA THR A 42 6.56 -19.26 -4.52
C THR A 42 6.56 -18.27 -5.70
N PRO A 43 6.17 -18.68 -6.92
CA PRO A 43 5.87 -17.74 -8.00
C PRO A 43 4.88 -16.65 -7.53
N PRO A 44 5.21 -15.36 -7.71
CA PRO A 44 4.45 -14.28 -7.10
C PRO A 44 3.06 -14.17 -7.73
N ILE A 45 2.05 -13.94 -6.89
CA ILE A 45 0.77 -13.38 -7.33
C ILE A 45 0.93 -11.87 -7.45
N MET A 46 0.47 -11.32 -8.56
CA MET A 46 0.49 -9.88 -8.82
C MET A 46 -0.89 -9.32 -8.55
N VAL A 47 -0.95 -8.17 -7.89
CA VAL A 47 -2.18 -7.41 -7.69
C VAL A 47 -1.88 -5.94 -7.92
N TYR A 48 -2.80 -5.26 -8.62
CA TYR A 48 -2.76 -3.82 -8.84
C TYR A 48 -3.82 -3.19 -7.95
N THR A 49 -3.45 -2.14 -7.24
CA THR A 49 -4.34 -1.47 -6.29
C THR A 49 -4.32 0.02 -6.52
N ASP A 50 -5.50 0.62 -6.49
CA ASP A 50 -5.66 2.07 -6.60
C ASP A 50 -6.80 2.55 -5.67
N GLY A 51 -6.74 3.81 -5.27
CA GLY A 51 -7.72 4.48 -4.46
C GLY A 51 -8.18 5.78 -5.11
N SER A 52 -9.49 5.99 -5.13
CA SER A 52 -10.08 7.23 -5.64
C SER A 52 -10.88 7.92 -4.55
N CYS A 53 -11.04 9.24 -4.67
CA CYS A 53 -11.99 9.97 -3.83
C CYS A 53 -12.71 11.06 -4.62
N TYR A 54 -14.02 10.89 -4.77
CA TYR A 54 -14.92 11.94 -5.21
C TYR A 54 -14.95 13.06 -4.17
N ASN A 55 -14.91 14.33 -4.63
CA ASN A 55 -14.93 15.53 -3.79
C ASN A 55 -13.96 15.48 -2.59
N ASN A 56 -12.74 15.00 -2.83
CA ASN A 56 -11.70 14.89 -1.79
C ASN A 56 -11.52 16.19 -0.99
N GLY A 57 -11.53 16.08 0.35
CA GLY A 57 -11.43 17.22 1.27
C GLY A 57 -12.72 18.03 1.46
N LYS A 58 -13.87 17.57 0.93
CA LYS A 58 -15.18 18.18 1.12
C LYS A 58 -16.09 17.33 2.03
N PRO A 59 -17.16 17.89 2.60
CA PRO A 59 -18.07 17.14 3.48
C PRO A 59 -18.78 15.95 2.82
N ASP A 60 -18.92 15.96 1.49
CA ASP A 60 -19.55 14.90 0.71
C ASP A 60 -18.53 13.96 0.02
N ALA A 61 -17.29 13.97 0.52
CA ALA A 61 -16.22 13.10 0.05
C ALA A 61 -16.64 11.63 0.12
N ARG A 62 -16.33 10.88 -0.93
CA ARG A 62 -16.61 9.45 -1.06
C ARG A 62 -15.40 8.79 -1.69
N ALA A 63 -14.81 7.84 -0.98
CA ALA A 63 -13.64 7.12 -1.41
C ALA A 63 -14.01 5.71 -1.87
N GLY A 64 -13.32 5.28 -2.92
CA GLY A 64 -13.42 3.95 -3.49
C GLY A 64 -12.04 3.31 -3.63
N ALA A 65 -12.02 1.99 -3.73
CA ALA A 65 -10.82 1.17 -3.78
C ALA A 65 -10.94 0.13 -4.90
N GLY A 66 -9.94 0.08 -5.76
CA GLY A 66 -9.83 -0.87 -6.86
C GLY A 66 -8.76 -1.91 -6.61
N ILE A 67 -9.08 -3.19 -6.82
CA ILE A 67 -8.16 -4.32 -6.65
C ILE A 67 -8.24 -5.21 -7.89
N ILE A 68 -7.15 -5.31 -8.64
CA ILE A 68 -7.07 -6.05 -9.91
C ILE A 68 -5.98 -7.12 -9.84
N TRP A 69 -6.39 -8.38 -9.89
CA TRP A 69 -5.51 -9.57 -9.89
C TRP A 69 -5.11 -10.02 -11.28
N GLY A 70 -5.87 -9.61 -12.30
CA GLY A 70 -5.63 -9.95 -13.70
C GLY A 70 -6.87 -9.77 -14.56
N ASP A 71 -6.69 -9.96 -15.85
CA ASP A 71 -7.71 -9.72 -16.87
C ASP A 71 -8.90 -10.67 -16.64
N ASN A 72 -10.11 -10.11 -16.48
CA ASN A 72 -11.35 -10.86 -16.19
C ASN A 72 -11.26 -11.79 -14.95
N SER A 73 -10.36 -11.52 -14.01
CA SER A 73 -10.29 -12.32 -12.78
C SER A 73 -11.57 -12.12 -11.95
N PRO A 74 -12.23 -13.19 -11.48
CA PRO A 74 -13.40 -13.09 -10.60
C PRO A 74 -13.03 -12.53 -9.21
N GLN A 75 -11.73 -12.42 -8.91
CA GLN A 75 -11.23 -11.82 -7.68
C GLN A 75 -11.07 -10.30 -7.78
N ASN A 76 -11.25 -9.70 -8.96
CA ASN A 76 -11.20 -8.26 -9.13
C ASN A 76 -12.35 -7.60 -8.35
N GLN A 77 -12.05 -6.49 -7.67
CA GLN A 77 -13.00 -5.82 -6.79
C GLN A 77 -13.00 -4.31 -7.03
N ALA A 78 -14.19 -3.73 -6.99
CA ALA A 78 -14.46 -2.31 -6.86
C ALA A 78 -15.23 -2.13 -5.54
N LEU A 79 -14.61 -1.50 -4.55
CA LEU A 79 -15.13 -1.42 -3.19
C LEU A 79 -15.34 0.02 -2.78
N ARG A 80 -16.48 0.29 -2.16
CA ARG A 80 -16.68 1.53 -1.42
C ARG A 80 -15.90 1.48 -0.11
N VAL A 81 -15.14 2.52 0.19
CA VAL A 81 -14.41 2.63 1.46
C VAL A 81 -15.41 2.90 2.59
N PRO A 82 -15.47 2.06 3.64
CA PRO A 82 -16.39 2.27 4.74
C PRO A 82 -15.95 3.42 5.67
N GLY A 83 -16.88 3.89 6.51
CA GLY A 83 -16.58 4.84 7.58
C GLY A 83 -16.50 6.31 7.17
N PRO A 84 -16.23 7.22 8.12
CA PRO A 84 -16.32 8.66 7.90
C PRO A 84 -15.07 9.32 7.29
N GLY A 85 -13.91 8.67 7.34
CA GLY A 85 -12.60 9.20 6.92
C GLY A 85 -12.37 9.17 5.40
N GLN A 86 -13.31 9.72 4.63
CA GLN A 86 -13.31 9.62 3.16
C GLN A 86 -12.27 10.57 2.55
N SER A 87 -11.21 10.00 1.98
CA SER A 87 -10.13 10.73 1.30
C SER A 87 -9.43 9.81 0.29
N ASN A 88 -8.62 10.39 -0.62
CA ASN A 88 -7.87 9.60 -1.60
C ASN A 88 -6.96 8.57 -0.91
N ASN A 89 -6.16 9.03 0.04
CA ASN A 89 -5.22 8.18 0.79
C ASN A 89 -5.95 7.06 1.55
N CYS A 90 -7.16 7.32 2.06
CA CYS A 90 -7.96 6.29 2.71
C CYS A 90 -8.36 5.18 1.72
N GLY A 91 -8.78 5.56 0.50
CA GLY A 91 -9.02 4.61 -0.59
C GLY A 91 -7.79 3.81 -0.98
N GLU A 92 -6.63 4.46 -1.11
CA GLU A 92 -5.37 3.81 -1.48
C GLU A 92 -4.96 2.74 -0.44
N ILE A 93 -5.00 3.09 0.86
CA ILE A 93 -4.67 2.14 1.93
C ILE A 93 -5.69 1.02 1.98
N TYR A 94 -6.98 1.33 1.83
CA TYR A 94 -8.05 0.34 1.89
C TYR A 94 -7.98 -0.66 0.72
N ALA A 95 -7.54 -0.22 -0.46
CA ALA A 95 -7.28 -1.09 -1.61
C ALA A 95 -6.18 -2.10 -1.29
N VAL A 96 -5.06 -1.64 -0.71
CA VAL A 96 -3.95 -2.50 -0.29
C VAL A 96 -4.37 -3.43 0.84
N LEU A 97 -5.08 -2.94 1.86
CA LEU A 97 -5.64 -3.75 2.94
C LEU A 97 -6.50 -4.88 2.38
N SER A 98 -7.42 -4.55 1.47
CA SER A 98 -8.33 -5.51 0.84
C SER A 98 -7.57 -6.53 0.00
N ALA A 99 -6.53 -6.11 -0.74
CA ALA A 99 -5.69 -7.00 -1.51
C ALA A 99 -4.94 -8.00 -0.61
N VAL A 100 -4.36 -7.53 0.50
CA VAL A 100 -3.64 -8.37 1.47
C VAL A 100 -4.59 -9.35 2.14
N LEU A 101 -5.79 -8.92 2.53
CA LEU A 101 -6.82 -9.74 3.15
C LEU A 101 -7.27 -10.92 2.26
N HIS A 102 -7.41 -10.68 0.95
CA HIS A 102 -7.85 -11.70 0.00
C HIS A 102 -6.70 -12.54 -0.59
N ALA A 103 -5.45 -12.09 -0.42
CA ALA A 103 -4.29 -12.83 -0.88
C ALA A 103 -4.10 -14.12 -0.09
N ASN A 104 -3.70 -15.20 -0.75
CA ASN A 104 -3.25 -16.39 -0.03
C ASN A 104 -2.00 -16.03 0.82
N PRO A 105 -2.02 -16.23 2.16
CA PRO A 105 -0.92 -15.84 3.04
C PRO A 105 0.35 -16.66 2.84
N SER A 106 0.26 -17.83 2.21
CA SER A 106 1.39 -18.72 1.93
C SER A 106 1.97 -18.58 0.51
N ARG A 107 1.53 -17.57 -0.26
CA ARG A 107 2.10 -17.26 -1.58
C ARG A 107 2.73 -15.87 -1.60
N THR A 108 3.89 -15.77 -2.24
CA THR A 108 4.57 -14.48 -2.48
C THR A 108 3.61 -13.51 -3.18
N LEU A 109 3.46 -12.29 -2.66
CA LEU A 109 2.54 -11.27 -3.16
C LEU A 109 3.31 -10.03 -3.63
N HIS A 110 3.06 -9.61 -4.86
CA HIS A 110 3.57 -8.36 -5.43
C HIS A 110 2.40 -7.39 -5.58
N ILE A 111 2.43 -6.29 -4.83
CA ILE A 111 1.43 -5.23 -4.84
C ILE A 111 1.95 -4.08 -5.68
N TYR A 112 1.30 -3.82 -6.81
CA TYR A 112 1.58 -2.71 -7.69
C TYR A 112 0.65 -1.55 -7.34
N THR A 113 1.21 -0.40 -6.99
CA THR A 113 0.46 0.79 -6.60
C THR A 113 1.26 2.04 -6.96
N ASP A 114 0.57 3.11 -7.32
CA ASP A 114 1.15 4.43 -7.52
C ASP A 114 1.13 5.30 -6.24
N SER A 115 0.47 4.82 -5.19
CA SER A 115 0.41 5.49 -3.89
C SER A 115 1.75 5.45 -3.16
N GLU A 116 2.50 6.54 -3.29
CA GLU A 116 3.65 6.80 -2.41
C GLU A 116 3.23 6.86 -0.95
N TYR A 117 2.01 7.30 -0.65
CA TYR A 117 1.50 7.40 0.71
C TYR A 117 1.47 6.03 1.38
N VAL A 118 0.85 5.03 0.74
CA VAL A 118 0.78 3.66 1.27
C VAL A 118 2.17 3.07 1.43
N ILE A 119 3.02 3.18 0.41
CA ILE A 119 4.38 2.64 0.47
C ILE A 119 5.16 3.25 1.63
N ARG A 120 5.06 4.57 1.85
CA ARG A 120 5.77 5.23 2.95
C ARG A 120 5.26 4.82 4.32
N HIS A 121 3.96 4.78 4.51
CA HIS A 121 3.38 4.41 5.80
C HIS A 121 3.57 2.93 6.12
N ALA A 122 3.49 2.05 5.12
CA ALA A 122 3.67 0.62 5.31
C ALA A 122 5.14 0.21 5.47
N CYS A 123 6.07 0.85 4.76
CA CYS A 123 7.48 0.43 4.73
C CYS A 123 8.41 1.30 5.59
N TYR A 124 8.31 2.63 5.51
CA TYR A 124 9.29 3.53 6.13
C TYR A 124 8.87 4.02 7.51
N TRP A 125 7.58 4.36 7.68
CA TRP A 125 7.09 4.95 8.92
C TRP A 125 6.37 3.96 9.83
N VAL A 126 6.32 2.68 9.47
CA VAL A 126 5.66 1.63 10.26
C VAL A 126 6.16 1.60 11.71
N GLY A 127 7.47 1.68 11.96
CA GLY A 127 8.04 1.72 13.31
C GLY A 127 7.58 2.96 14.09
N THR A 128 7.77 4.15 13.51
CA THR A 128 7.35 5.41 14.13
C THR A 128 5.84 5.46 14.39
N ASN A 129 5.03 4.98 13.44
CA ASN A 129 3.57 4.93 13.58
C ASN A 129 3.16 3.97 14.71
N ALA A 130 3.81 2.80 14.81
CA ALA A 130 3.57 1.85 15.89
C ALA A 130 3.97 2.43 17.26
N ASP A 131 5.13 3.09 17.37
CA ASP A 131 5.60 3.73 18.60
C ASP A 131 4.67 4.86 19.06
N LEU A 132 4.06 5.58 18.12
CA LEU A 132 3.05 6.61 18.38
C LEU A 132 1.63 6.05 18.54
N GLY A 133 1.47 4.73 18.64
CA GLY A 133 0.18 4.08 18.85
C GLY A 133 -0.81 4.28 17.70
N TRP A 134 -0.31 4.45 16.47
CA TRP A 134 -1.10 4.72 15.27
C TRP A 134 -1.91 6.02 15.33
N ASN A 135 -1.47 7.00 16.11
CA ASN A 135 -2.09 8.30 16.19
C ASN A 135 -1.71 9.19 14.99
N CYS A 136 -2.21 8.83 13.81
CA CYS A 136 -2.02 9.55 12.57
C CYS A 136 -3.26 9.41 11.65
N ALA A 137 -3.27 10.15 10.53
CA ALA A 137 -4.35 10.02 9.57
C ALA A 137 -4.44 8.58 9.04
N ASN A 138 -5.66 8.02 9.02
CA ASN A 138 -5.92 6.62 8.64
C ASN A 138 -5.15 5.58 9.46
N GLY A 139 -4.73 5.93 10.68
CA GLY A 139 -3.89 5.08 11.53
C GLY A 139 -4.55 3.75 11.91
N ASP A 140 -5.87 3.73 12.01
CA ASP A 140 -6.68 2.51 12.19
C ASP A 140 -6.51 1.53 11.02
N ILE A 141 -6.71 2.00 9.79
CA ILE A 141 -6.57 1.17 8.57
C ILE A 141 -5.12 0.73 8.38
N LEU A 142 -4.16 1.63 8.64
CA LEU A 142 -2.73 1.32 8.56
C LEU A 142 -2.32 0.25 9.56
N ARG A 143 -2.80 0.33 10.81
CA ARG A 143 -2.53 -0.68 11.83
C ARG A 143 -3.02 -2.05 11.37
N ASP A 144 -4.26 -2.12 10.90
CA ASP A 144 -4.88 -3.37 10.49
C ASP A 144 -4.16 -3.96 9.26
N LEU A 145 -3.72 -3.11 8.33
CA LEU A 145 -2.87 -3.52 7.20
C LEU A 145 -1.56 -4.15 7.67
N ILE A 146 -0.86 -3.50 8.62
CA ILE A 146 0.41 -4.01 9.13
C ILE A 146 0.24 -5.33 9.90
N LEU A 147 -0.84 -5.47 10.68
CA LEU A 147 -1.15 -6.74 11.34
C LEU A 147 -1.35 -7.87 10.33
N LEU A 148 -2.14 -7.64 9.27
CA LEU A 148 -2.34 -8.64 8.22
C LEU A 148 -1.05 -8.96 7.46
N LEU A 149 -0.19 -7.98 7.22
CA LEU A 149 1.11 -8.22 6.57
C LEU A 149 2.03 -9.08 7.44
N ALA A 150 2.03 -8.87 8.76
CA ALA A 150 2.83 -9.66 9.71
C ALA A 150 2.35 -11.11 9.86
N GLU A 151 1.08 -11.39 9.58
CA GLU A 151 0.50 -12.74 9.62
C GLU A 151 0.79 -13.57 8.36
N ARG A 152 1.39 -12.99 7.31
CA ARG A 152 1.70 -13.71 6.06
C ARG A 152 2.93 -14.60 6.22
N HIS A 153 2.86 -15.80 5.64
CA HIS A 153 3.96 -16.79 5.68
C HIS A 153 4.93 -16.66 4.50
N ALA A 154 4.50 -15.96 3.45
CA ALA A 154 5.28 -15.71 2.24
C ALA A 154 5.45 -14.20 2.00
N PRO A 155 6.52 -13.78 1.30
CA PRO A 155 6.90 -12.37 1.20
C PRO A 155 5.80 -11.52 0.56
N THR A 156 5.69 -10.28 1.03
CA THR A 156 4.98 -9.21 0.31
C THR A 156 5.99 -8.20 -0.20
N ARG A 157 5.85 -7.77 -1.45
CA ARG A 157 6.65 -6.69 -2.04
C ARG A 157 5.74 -5.61 -2.59
N PHE A 158 6.01 -4.38 -2.20
CA PHE A 158 5.42 -3.21 -2.83
C PHE A 158 6.26 -2.81 -4.04
N ILE A 159 5.60 -2.57 -5.17
CA ILE A 159 6.20 -2.16 -6.42
C ILE A 159 5.51 -0.86 -6.82
N TRP A 160 6.25 0.23 -6.71
CA TRP A 160 5.75 1.53 -7.16
C TRP A 160 5.64 1.56 -8.68
N ILE A 161 4.50 2.03 -9.18
CA ILE A 161 4.29 2.30 -10.61
C ILE A 161 3.90 3.76 -10.81
N PRO A 162 4.30 4.40 -11.91
CA PRO A 162 3.86 5.76 -12.17
C PRO A 162 2.39 5.78 -12.63
N ALA A 163 1.60 6.66 -12.01
CA ALA A 163 0.20 6.91 -12.34
C ALA A 163 0.00 7.30 -13.82
N HIS A 164 -1.11 6.85 -14.41
CA HIS A 164 -1.58 7.26 -15.76
C HIS A 164 -0.56 7.10 -16.90
N THR A 165 0.26 6.04 -16.85
CA THR A 165 1.28 5.75 -17.88
C THR A 165 0.80 4.79 -18.97
N GLY A 166 -0.50 4.45 -19.01
CA GLY A 166 -1.05 3.45 -19.94
C GLY A 166 -0.79 2.01 -19.51
N ASN A 167 -0.54 1.79 -18.21
CA ASN A 167 -0.47 0.45 -17.64
C ASN A 167 -1.91 -0.08 -17.54
N VAL A 168 -2.30 -0.96 -18.47
CA VAL A 168 -3.66 -1.51 -18.56
C VAL A 168 -4.24 -1.98 -17.23
N ARG A 169 -3.42 -2.58 -16.35
CA ARG A 169 -3.90 -3.09 -15.05
C ARG A 169 -3.94 -2.02 -13.97
N GLY A 170 -3.04 -1.04 -14.03
CA GLY A 170 -3.11 0.17 -13.21
C GLY A 170 -4.36 0.98 -13.57
N ASP A 171 -4.59 1.22 -14.86
CA ASP A 171 -5.76 1.94 -15.36
C ASP A 171 -7.06 1.18 -15.01
N ALA A 172 -7.06 -0.15 -15.06
CA ALA A 172 -8.19 -0.96 -14.60
C ALA A 172 -8.44 -0.83 -13.09
N ALA A 173 -7.38 -0.65 -12.28
CA ALA A 173 -7.51 -0.44 -10.84
C ALA A 173 -8.06 0.96 -10.53
N ASP A 174 -7.60 1.99 -11.24
CA ASP A 174 -8.14 3.36 -11.17
C ASP A 174 -9.64 3.39 -11.49
N GLU A 175 -10.04 2.77 -12.60
CA GLU A 175 -11.46 2.69 -12.99
C GLU A 175 -12.30 1.90 -11.98
N ALA A 176 -11.77 0.80 -11.43
CA ALA A 176 -12.45 0.08 -10.34
C ALA A 176 -12.57 0.93 -9.07
N ALA A 177 -11.54 1.71 -8.74
CA ALA A 177 -11.53 2.59 -7.58
C ALA A 177 -12.54 3.75 -7.73
N LYS A 178 -12.75 4.25 -8.95
CA LYS A 178 -13.80 5.26 -9.24
C LYS A 178 -15.22 4.67 -9.20
N ALA A 179 -15.37 3.40 -9.52
CA ALA A 179 -16.65 2.70 -9.53
C ALA A 179 -17.13 2.27 -8.13
N GLY A 180 -16.19 2.05 -7.20
CA GLY A 180 -16.46 1.72 -5.78
C GLY A 180 -16.97 2.91 -4.97
#